data_AF-A0A2M8N623-F1
#
_entry.id   AF-A0A2M8N623-F1
#
_cell.length_a   1.000
_cell.length_b   1.000
_cell.length_c   1.000
_cell.angle_alpha   90.00
_cell.angle_beta   90.00
_cell.angle_gamma   90.00
#
_symmetry.space_group_name_H-M   'P 1'
#
loop_
_entity.id
_entity.type
_entity.pdbx_description
1 polymer ?
#
loop_
_entity_poly.entity_id
_entity_poly.type
_entity_poly.pdbx_seq_one_letter_code
_entity_poly.pdbx_strand_id
1 'polypeptide(L)'
;DFLDFLGDDSKLIIHNAEFDMKFINAEIKTYGFASIDPKRVVDTLAMARKKFPGSPANLDALCRRFNIDNSNRTLHGALLDSELLAEVYLELLGGRQRGLEIDVIQEECEETVEVSVKKERVFRKPRQFDVSAQELEAHQKMMDDLKDPIWKKIN
;
A
#
# COMPACT_ATOMS: atom_id res chain seq x y z
N ASP A 1 3.91 21.11 -29.63
CA ASP A 1 4.03 22.09 -28.54
C ASP A 1 3.60 21.51 -27.19
N PHE A 2 3.71 22.26 -26.09
CA PHE A 2 3.40 21.77 -24.73
C PHE A 2 1.96 21.26 -24.60
N LEU A 3 0.99 21.96 -25.21
CA LEU A 3 -0.41 21.53 -25.22
C LEU A 3 -0.59 20.23 -26.01
N ASP A 4 0.10 20.05 -27.14
CA ASP A 4 0.07 18.80 -27.91
C ASP A 4 0.71 17.64 -27.12
N PHE A 5 1.74 17.93 -26.33
CA PHE A 5 2.37 16.94 -25.45
C PHE A 5 1.43 16.47 -24.34
N LEU A 6 0.64 17.38 -23.76
CA LEU A 6 -0.40 17.02 -22.80
C LEU A 6 -1.53 16.23 -23.45
N GLY A 7 -1.92 16.56 -24.68
CA GLY A 7 -3.06 15.92 -25.35
C GLY A 7 -4.40 16.11 -24.62
N ASP A 8 -5.46 15.47 -25.13
CA ASP A 8 -6.82 15.70 -24.64
C ASP A 8 -7.23 14.79 -23.46
N ASP A 9 -6.61 13.62 -23.33
CA ASP A 9 -7.04 12.58 -22.36
C ASP A 9 -5.98 12.19 -21.32
N SER A 10 -4.80 12.82 -21.32
CA SER A 10 -3.75 12.46 -20.35
C SER A 10 -4.12 12.90 -18.92
N LYS A 11 -3.73 12.09 -17.93
CA LYS A 11 -3.81 12.44 -16.52
C LYS A 11 -2.54 13.14 -16.08
N LEU A 12 -2.68 14.28 -15.41
CA LEU A 12 -1.57 15.08 -14.92
C LEU A 12 -1.31 14.75 -13.46
N ILE A 13 -0.21 14.05 -13.20
CA ILE A 13 0.19 13.64 -11.86
C ILE A 13 1.15 14.71 -11.34
N ILE A 14 0.72 15.45 -10.33
CA ILE A 14 1.49 16.60 -9.80
C ILE A 14 1.61 16.45 -8.28
N HIS A 15 2.75 16.83 -7.73
CA HIS A 15 2.93 16.93 -6.28
C HIS A 15 2.60 18.35 -5.83
N ASN A 16 1.51 18.51 -5.06
CA ASN A 16 0.94 19.81 -4.74
C ASN A 16 0.37 20.52 -5.98
N ALA A 17 -0.58 19.85 -6.64
CA ALA A 17 -1.15 20.29 -7.91
C ALA A 17 -1.66 21.74 -7.94
N GLU A 18 -2.11 22.28 -6.81
CA GLU A 18 -2.57 23.67 -6.73
C GLU A 18 -1.49 24.70 -7.12
N PHE A 19 -0.22 24.39 -6.84
CA PHE A 19 0.89 25.28 -7.18
C PHE A 19 1.11 25.33 -8.69
N ASP A 20 1.44 24.20 -9.32
CA ASP A 20 1.76 24.14 -10.75
C ASP A 20 0.57 24.53 -11.63
N MET A 21 -0.65 24.13 -11.27
CA MET A 21 -1.84 24.46 -12.04
C MET A 21 -2.14 25.97 -12.07
N LYS A 22 -1.76 26.72 -11.03
CA LYS A 22 -1.87 28.19 -11.05
C LYS A 22 -0.94 28.79 -12.10
N PHE A 23 0.31 28.32 -12.18
CA PHE A 23 1.26 28.80 -13.17
C PHE A 23 0.86 28.38 -14.59
N ILE A 24 0.56 27.10 -14.79
CA ILE A 24 0.18 26.55 -16.09
C ILE A 24 -1.07 27.24 -16.64
N ASN A 25 -2.13 27.38 -15.83
CA ASN A 25 -3.36 28.04 -16.28
C ASN A 25 -3.16 29.54 -16.52
N ALA A 26 -2.27 30.23 -15.78
CA ALA A 26 -1.96 31.64 -16.02
C ALA A 26 -1.23 31.85 -17.36
N GLU A 27 -0.24 31.01 -17.67
CA GLU A 27 0.51 31.06 -18.93
C GLU A 27 -0.40 30.73 -20.12
N ILE A 28 -1.12 29.60 -20.06
CA ILE A 28 -2.03 29.15 -21.13
C ILE A 28 -3.11 30.21 -21.42
N LYS A 29 -3.63 30.86 -20.36
CA LYS A 29 -4.61 31.95 -20.49
C LYS A 29 -4.02 33.19 -21.15
N THR A 30 -2.75 33.51 -20.90
CA THR A 30 -2.05 34.62 -21.57
C THR A 30 -2.01 34.43 -23.09
N TYR A 31 -1.90 33.17 -23.55
CA TYR A 31 -1.93 32.82 -24.98
C TYR A 31 -3.34 32.55 -25.53
N GLY A 32 -4.40 32.79 -24.75
CA GLY A 32 -5.79 32.67 -25.19
C GLY A 32 -6.37 31.25 -25.23
N PHE A 33 -5.69 30.28 -24.65
CA PHE A 33 -6.17 28.90 -24.54
C PHE A 33 -7.05 28.71 -23.29
N ALA A 34 -7.90 27.68 -23.32
CA ALA A 34 -8.74 27.31 -22.18
C ALA A 34 -7.90 26.71 -21.04
N SER A 35 -8.34 26.90 -19.80
CA SER A 35 -7.72 26.27 -18.63
C SER A 35 -7.86 24.75 -18.68
N ILE A 36 -6.88 24.05 -18.12
CA ILE A 36 -6.87 22.59 -18.06
C ILE A 36 -7.98 22.11 -17.11
N ASP A 37 -8.73 21.08 -17.51
CA ASP A 37 -9.80 20.49 -16.70
C ASP A 37 -9.24 19.93 -15.37
N PRO A 38 -9.71 20.40 -14.19
CA PRO A 38 -9.30 19.89 -12.90
C PRO A 38 -9.49 18.37 -12.74
N LYS A 39 -10.45 17.76 -13.45
CA LYS A 39 -10.71 16.31 -13.38
C LYS A 39 -9.55 15.46 -13.92
N ARG A 40 -8.71 16.04 -14.78
CA ARG A 40 -7.52 15.37 -15.32
C ARG A 40 -6.34 15.41 -14.36
N VAL A 41 -6.41 16.24 -13.32
CA VAL A 41 -5.29 16.49 -12.41
C VAL A 41 -5.39 15.56 -11.19
N VAL A 42 -4.30 14.87 -10.91
CA VAL A 42 -4.15 13.97 -9.76
C VAL A 42 -3.11 14.56 -8.82
N ASP A 43 -3.56 14.98 -7.63
CA ASP A 43 -2.66 15.49 -6.59
C ASP A 43 -2.11 14.34 -5.73
N THR A 44 -0.83 14.05 -5.93
CA THR A 44 -0.11 13.01 -5.17
C THR A 44 0.07 13.39 -3.70
N LEU A 45 0.06 14.68 -3.35
CA LEU A 45 0.18 15.14 -1.96
C LEU A 45 -1.08 14.75 -1.17
N ALA A 46 -2.26 15.03 -1.73
CA ALA A 46 -3.54 14.60 -1.16
C ALA A 46 -3.61 13.07 -1.03
N MET A 47 -3.15 12.33 -2.05
CA MET A 47 -3.06 10.86 -1.99
C MET A 47 -2.15 10.37 -0.86
N ALA A 48 -0.95 10.96 -0.73
CA ALA A 48 0.00 10.61 0.30
C ALA A 48 -0.54 10.89 1.71
N ARG A 49 -1.21 12.02 1.91
CA ARG A 49 -1.85 12.38 3.19
C ARG A 49 -2.97 11.41 3.58
N LYS A 50 -3.76 10.97 2.61
CA LYS A 50 -4.83 9.97 2.84
C LYS A 50 -4.26 8.60 3.21
N LYS A 51 -3.19 8.17 2.54
CA LYS A 51 -2.55 6.86 2.78
C LYS A 51 -1.75 6.84 4.09
N PHE A 52 -1.14 7.97 4.45
CA PHE A 52 -0.24 8.08 5.60
C PHE A 52 -0.58 9.32 6.46
N PRO A 53 -1.69 9.28 7.22
CA PRO A 53 -2.06 10.39 8.08
C PRO A 53 -0.97 10.66 9.13
N GLY A 54 -0.62 11.94 9.32
CA GLY A 54 0.37 12.37 10.32
C GLY A 54 1.84 12.18 9.93
N SER A 55 2.14 11.56 8.78
CA SER A 55 3.52 11.48 8.26
C SER A 55 3.84 12.69 7.37
N PRO A 56 5.12 13.12 7.30
CA PRO A 56 5.53 14.12 6.31
C PRO A 56 5.28 13.56 4.89
N ALA A 57 4.58 14.34 4.07
CA ALA A 57 4.16 13.96 2.72
C ALA A 57 4.97 14.67 1.62
N ASN A 58 6.12 15.24 1.95
CA ASN A 58 7.02 15.87 0.98
C ASN A 58 7.65 14.79 0.08
N LEU A 59 7.98 15.14 -1.16
CA LEU A 59 8.61 14.23 -2.13
C LEU A 59 9.84 13.49 -1.53
N ASP A 60 10.75 14.21 -0.88
CA ASP A 60 11.93 13.60 -0.23
C ASP A 60 11.57 12.58 0.86
N ALA A 61 10.50 12.85 1.63
CA ALA A 61 10.04 11.94 2.67
C ALA A 61 9.42 10.67 2.06
N LEU A 62 8.71 10.82 0.93
CA LEU A 62 8.16 9.69 0.18
C LEU A 62 9.27 8.86 -0.46
N CYS A 63 10.27 9.48 -1.09
CA CYS A 63 11.42 8.77 -1.67
C CYS A 63 12.15 7.94 -0.61
N ARG A 64 12.41 8.52 0.57
CA ARG A 64 13.02 7.79 1.70
C ARG A 64 12.15 6.62 2.19
N ARG A 65 10.83 6.80 2.21
CA ARG A 65 9.91 5.75 2.68
C ARG A 65 9.89 4.54 1.75
N PHE A 66 9.99 4.78 0.44
CA PHE A 66 9.97 3.74 -0.57
C PHE A 66 11.38 3.24 -0.96
N ASN A 67 12.43 3.65 -0.24
CA ASN A 67 13.83 3.34 -0.55
C ASN A 67 14.21 3.67 -2.01
N ILE A 68 13.69 4.77 -2.54
CA ILE A 68 14.04 5.29 -3.86
C ILE A 68 15.36 6.04 -3.74
N ASP A 69 16.33 5.71 -4.60
CA ASP A 69 17.65 6.31 -4.61
C ASP A 69 17.58 7.77 -5.10
N ASN A 70 17.85 8.71 -4.20
CA ASN A 70 17.90 10.14 -4.50
C ASN A 70 19.34 10.70 -4.51
N SER A 71 20.35 9.83 -4.57
CA SER A 71 21.78 10.22 -4.52
C SER A 71 22.20 11.12 -5.69
N ASN A 72 21.50 11.05 -6.83
CA ASN A 72 21.74 11.89 -8.00
C ASN A 72 21.12 13.30 -7.90
N ARG A 73 20.48 13.66 -6.78
CA ARG A 73 19.75 14.91 -6.58
C ARG A 73 20.65 16.09 -6.16
N THR A 74 21.76 16.30 -6.87
CA THR A 74 22.71 17.40 -6.59
C THR A 74 22.22 18.76 -7.10
N LEU A 75 21.40 18.78 -8.16
CA LEU A 75 20.67 19.95 -8.64
C LEU A 75 19.19 19.57 -8.70
N HIS A 76 18.33 20.39 -8.09
CA HIS A 76 16.88 20.22 -8.11
C HIS A 76 16.37 20.46 -9.54
N GLY A 77 16.43 19.44 -10.38
CA GLY A 77 15.91 19.49 -11.74
C GLY A 77 14.46 19.04 -11.77
N ALA A 78 13.57 19.84 -12.37
CA ALA A 78 12.16 19.48 -12.55
C ALA A 78 11.99 18.14 -13.28
N LEU A 79 12.94 17.79 -14.16
CA LEU A 79 12.96 16.49 -14.85
C LEU A 79 13.18 15.33 -13.87
N LEU A 80 14.22 15.42 -13.04
CA LEU A 80 14.53 14.39 -12.05
C LEU A 80 13.41 14.26 -11.01
N ASP A 81 12.84 15.38 -10.59
CA ASP A 81 11.70 15.38 -9.66
C ASP A 81 10.45 14.74 -10.30
N SER A 82 10.24 14.89 -11.60
CA SER A 82 9.17 14.22 -12.34
C SER A 82 9.38 12.71 -12.42
N GLU A 83 10.61 12.26 -12.61
CA GLU A 83 10.98 10.83 -12.61
C GLU A 83 10.75 10.21 -11.22
N LEU A 84 11.24 10.85 -10.16
CA LEU A 84 11.03 10.41 -8.78
C LEU A 84 9.53 10.39 -8.42
N LEU A 85 8.78 11.40 -8.84
CA LEU A 85 7.34 11.46 -8.61
C LEU A 85 6.61 10.30 -9.29
N ALA A 86 7.02 9.91 -10.50
CA ALA A 86 6.44 8.76 -11.18
C ALA A 86 6.67 7.47 -10.40
N GLU A 87 7.87 7.24 -9.88
CA GLU A 87 8.17 6.08 -9.04
C GLU A 87 7.35 6.08 -7.73
N VAL A 88 7.31 7.22 -7.05
CA VAL A 88 6.52 7.40 -5.82
C VAL A 88 5.03 7.16 -6.08
N TYR A 89 4.51 7.66 -7.21
CA TYR A 89 3.10 7.49 -7.56
C TYR A 89 2.74 6.02 -7.79
N LEU A 90 3.62 5.25 -8.43
CA LEU A 90 3.43 3.79 -8.61
C LEU A 90 3.40 3.07 -7.25
N GLU A 91 4.29 3.43 -6.32
CA GLU A 91 4.29 2.87 -4.96
C GLU A 91 3.07 3.29 -4.12
N LEU A 92 2.56 4.52 -4.34
CA LEU A 92 1.32 4.99 -3.73
C LEU A 92 0.10 4.17 -4.17
N LEU A 93 0.05 3.74 -5.44
CA LEU A 93 -1.05 2.93 -5.97
C LEU A 93 -1.04 1.45 -5.53
N GLY A 94 0.03 0.98 -4.87
CA GLY A 94 0.15 -0.41 -4.42
C GLY A 94 1.45 -1.11 -4.80
N GLY A 95 2.39 -0.39 -5.43
CA GLY A 95 3.71 -0.92 -5.78
C GLY A 95 3.67 -1.90 -6.96
N ARG A 96 4.81 -2.53 -7.24
CA ARG A 96 4.99 -3.51 -8.34
C ARG A 96 4.25 -4.84 -8.14
N GLN A 97 3.65 -5.07 -6.98
CA GLN A 97 2.90 -6.29 -6.68
C GLN A 97 1.40 -6.01 -6.84
N ARG A 98 0.77 -6.66 -7.82
CA ARG A 98 -0.69 -6.80 -7.85
C ARG A 98 -1.07 -7.54 -6.56
N GLY A 99 -1.78 -6.86 -5.66
CA GLY A 99 -2.18 -7.46 -4.39
C GLY A 99 -2.98 -8.73 -4.61
N LEU A 100 -2.86 -9.68 -3.68
CA LEU A 100 -3.86 -10.74 -3.51
C LEU A 100 -5.21 -10.05 -3.22
N GLU A 101 -6.10 -10.01 -4.21
CA GLU A 101 -7.50 -9.64 -3.98
C GLU A 101 -8.14 -10.74 -3.12
N ILE A 102 -8.16 -10.49 -1.82
CA ILE A 102 -9.08 -11.18 -0.92
C ILE A 102 -10.37 -10.39 -1.04
N ASP A 103 -11.38 -11.01 -1.66
CA ASP A 103 -12.72 -10.43 -1.80
C ASP A 103 -13.34 -10.30 -0.40
N VAL A 104 -13.03 -9.20 0.27
CA VAL A 104 -13.70 -8.82 1.51
C VAL A 104 -15.00 -8.20 1.05
N ILE A 105 -16.07 -9.00 1.05
CA ILE A 105 -17.44 -8.50 0.90
C ILE A 105 -17.67 -7.53 2.06
N GLN A 106 -17.43 -6.25 1.81
CA GLN A 106 -17.88 -5.16 2.66
C GLN A 106 -19.35 -4.99 2.35
N GLU A 107 -20.21 -5.67 3.11
CA GLU A 107 -21.59 -5.21 3.23
C GLU A 107 -21.53 -3.79 3.80
N GLU A 108 -22.03 -2.82 3.03
CA GLU A 108 -22.27 -1.46 3.50
C GLU A 108 -23.29 -1.54 4.65
N CYS A 109 -22.80 -1.57 5.88
CA CYS A 109 -23.65 -1.44 7.05
C CYS A 109 -24.07 0.03 7.16
N GLU A 110 -25.27 0.36 6.66
CA GLU A 110 -26.03 1.51 7.14
C GLU A 110 -26.12 1.42 8.67
N GLU A 111 -25.90 2.55 9.35
CA GLU A 111 -26.01 2.69 10.80
C GLU A 111 -27.38 2.22 11.30
N THR A 112 -27.50 0.94 11.62
CA THR A 112 -28.65 0.40 12.35
C THR A 112 -28.17 -0.68 13.31
N VAL A 113 -28.21 -0.29 14.59
CA VAL A 113 -28.30 -1.11 15.82
C VAL A 113 -27.40 -2.35 15.90
N GLU A 114 -26.50 -2.36 16.89
CA GLU A 114 -25.73 -3.54 17.31
C GLU A 114 -26.64 -4.77 17.53
N VAL A 115 -26.81 -5.59 16.49
CA VAL A 115 -27.33 -6.95 16.65
C VAL A 115 -26.12 -7.86 16.72
N SER A 116 -25.82 -8.32 17.93
CA SER A 116 -24.88 -9.43 18.17
C SER A 116 -25.35 -10.65 17.37
N VAL A 117 -24.78 -10.85 16.19
CA VAL A 117 -25.04 -12.04 15.37
C VAL A 117 -24.48 -13.24 16.12
N LYS A 118 -25.34 -13.97 16.85
CA LYS A 118 -25.01 -15.27 17.42
C LYS A 118 -24.78 -16.25 16.26
N LYS A 119 -23.54 -16.32 15.79
CA LYS A 119 -23.12 -17.31 14.81
C LYS A 119 -23.29 -18.70 15.45
N GLU A 120 -24.26 -19.48 14.99
CA GLU A 120 -24.42 -20.86 15.40
C GLU A 120 -23.17 -21.65 15.01
N ARG A 121 -22.30 -21.89 15.98
CA ARG A 121 -21.11 -22.70 15.80
C ARG A 121 -21.52 -24.15 15.89
N VAL A 122 -21.54 -24.85 14.75
CA VAL A 122 -21.68 -26.31 14.73
C VAL A 122 -20.50 -26.91 15.50
N PHE A 123 -20.75 -27.48 16.68
CA PHE A 123 -19.71 -28.14 17.47
C PHE A 123 -19.26 -29.40 16.74
N ARG A 124 -18.01 -29.39 16.25
CA ARG A 124 -17.36 -30.58 15.69
C ARG A 124 -16.59 -31.27 16.82
N LYS A 125 -16.87 -32.55 17.06
CA LYS A 125 -16.09 -33.33 18.03
C LYS A 125 -14.61 -33.33 17.62
N PRO A 126 -13.67 -33.23 18.57
CA PRO A 126 -12.25 -33.27 18.27
C PRO A 126 -11.91 -34.59 17.57
N ARG A 127 -11.10 -34.51 16.51
CA ARG A 127 -10.61 -35.71 15.82
C ARG A 127 -9.53 -36.33 16.69
N GLN A 128 -9.72 -37.59 17.08
CA GLN A 128 -8.69 -38.36 17.77
C GLN A 128 -7.72 -38.90 16.71
N PHE A 129 -6.42 -38.71 16.96
CA PHE A 129 -5.35 -39.33 16.19
C PHE A 129 -4.59 -40.23 17.15
N ASP A 130 -4.68 -41.55 16.95
CA ASP A 130 -3.88 -42.50 17.70
C ASP A 130 -2.44 -42.46 17.18
N VAL A 131 -1.49 -42.37 18.10
CA VAL A 131 -0.06 -42.39 17.76
C VAL A 131 0.33 -43.81 17.36
N SER A 132 1.03 -43.95 16.24
CA SER A 132 1.53 -45.25 15.78
C SER A 132 2.70 -45.74 16.65
N ALA A 133 2.90 -47.07 16.71
CA ALA A 133 4.02 -47.65 17.45
C ALA A 133 5.40 -47.12 16.99
N GLN A 134 5.51 -46.80 15.69
CA GLN A 134 6.73 -46.25 15.09
C GLN A 134 7.05 -44.83 15.61
N GLU A 135 6.02 -43.99 15.77
CA GLU A 135 6.17 -42.62 16.28
C GLU A 135 6.56 -42.60 17.76
N LEU A 136 6.08 -43.57 18.55
CA LEU A 136 6.47 -43.72 19.95
C LEU A 136 7.95 -44.11 20.09
N GLU A 137 8.44 -45.06 19.28
CA GLU A 137 9.85 -45.44 19.28
C GLU A 137 10.76 -44.28 18.81
N ALA A 138 10.35 -43.55 17.78
CA ALA A 138 11.06 -42.37 17.30
C ALA A 138 11.11 -41.26 18.38
N HIS A 139 10.00 -41.05 19.08
CA HIS A 139 9.92 -40.11 20.18
C HIS A 139 10.82 -40.52 21.36
N GLN A 140 10.87 -41.81 21.72
CA GLN A 140 11.77 -42.30 22.76
C GLN A 140 13.24 -42.06 22.42
N LYS A 141 13.66 -42.36 21.19
CA LYS A 141 15.02 -42.06 20.71
C LYS A 141 15.33 -40.56 20.79
N MET A 142 14.40 -39.70 20.36
CA MET A 142 14.54 -38.26 20.49
C MET A 142 14.71 -37.81 21.94
N MET A 143 13.97 -38.41 22.89
CA MET A 143 14.06 -38.07 24.31
C MET A 143 15.36 -38.53 24.97
N ASP A 144 16.07 -39.53 24.42
CA ASP A 144 17.38 -39.97 24.92
C ASP A 144 18.51 -39.03 24.49
N ASP A 145 18.35 -38.33 23.36
CA ASP A 145 19.31 -37.32 22.87
C ASP A 145 19.22 -35.98 23.62
N LEU A 146 18.12 -35.73 24.35
CA LEU A 146 17.90 -34.47 25.08
C LEU A 146 18.52 -34.49 26.49
N LYS A 147 19.19 -33.40 26.85
CA LYS A 147 19.69 -33.17 28.21
C LYS A 147 18.57 -32.61 29.09
N ASP A 148 18.15 -33.40 30.08
CA ASP A 148 17.06 -33.12 31.05
C ASP A 148 15.63 -32.98 30.47
N PRO A 149 15.07 -34.06 29.88
CA PRO A 149 13.72 -34.02 29.31
C PRO A 149 12.65 -34.00 30.41
N ILE A 150 11.86 -32.91 30.44
CA ILE A 150 10.70 -32.76 31.35
C ILE A 150 9.66 -33.87 31.13
N TRP A 151 9.57 -34.42 29.92
CA TRP A 151 8.66 -35.52 29.57
C TRP A 151 8.90 -36.80 30.39
N LYS A 152 10.15 -37.06 30.81
CA LYS A 152 10.50 -38.19 31.69
C LYS A 152 10.24 -37.92 33.18
N LYS A 153 9.90 -36.67 33.55
CA LYS A 153 9.61 -36.28 34.94
C LYS A 153 8.11 -36.27 35.26
N ILE A 154 7.25 -36.20 34.24
CA ILE A 154 5.80 -36.01 34.39
C ILE A 154 5.01 -37.30 34.13
N ASN A 155 5.57 -38.26 33.37
CA ASN A 155 5.03 -39.61 33.18
C ASN A 155 5.72 -40.60 34.13
#